data_AF-A0A542ZH59-F1
#
_entry.id   AF-A0A542ZH59-F1
#
_cell.length_a   1.000
_cell.length_b   1.000
_cell.length_c   1.000
_cell.angle_alpha   90.00
_cell.angle_beta   90.00
_cell.angle_gamma   90.00
#
_symmetry.space_group_name_H-M   'P 1'
#
loop_
_entity.id
_entity.type
_entity.pdbx_description
1 polymer ?
#
loop_
_entity_poly.entity_id
_entity_poly.type
_entity_poly.pdbx_seq_one_letter_code
_entity_poly.pdbx_strand_id
1 'polypeptide(L)'
;MAGEVSAADGAIDRGAKIISDTRDQLNSELSALRGKLAGIGAQWKGSGSTSFQSAMNRWDEDSRKIIDALNRFESNLRSSQSTYTQRDDSAQSSFSKLQSRLG
;
A
#
# COMPACT_ATOMS: atom_id res chain seq x y z
N MET A 1 -16.20 19.52 -12.76
CA MET A 1 -16.60 18.96 -11.46
C MET A 1 -16.93 17.48 -11.56
N ALA A 2 -18.13 17.02 -11.97
CA ALA A 2 -18.45 15.57 -11.99
C ALA A 2 -17.50 14.70 -12.85
N GLY A 3 -17.07 15.19 -14.03
CA GLY A 3 -16.11 14.47 -14.88
C GLY A 3 -14.67 14.46 -14.36
N GLU A 4 -14.28 15.45 -13.56
CA GLU A 4 -12.95 15.51 -12.94
C GLU A 4 -12.86 14.57 -11.74
N VAL A 5 -13.94 14.45 -10.95
CA VAL A 5 -14.04 13.49 -9.83
C VAL A 5 -13.97 12.06 -10.34
N SER A 6 -14.74 11.72 -11.38
CA SER A 6 -14.69 10.38 -11.98
C SER A 6 -13.31 10.03 -12.56
N ALA A 7 -12.62 10.99 -13.17
CA ALA A 7 -11.27 10.80 -13.66
C ALA A 7 -10.25 10.62 -12.53
N ALA A 8 -10.39 11.37 -11.43
CA ALA A 8 -9.57 11.23 -10.23
C ALA A 8 -9.80 9.88 -9.54
N ASP A 9 -11.06 9.44 -9.40
CA ASP A 9 -11.44 8.13 -8.87
C ASP A 9 -10.77 7.00 -9.66
N GLY A 10 -10.88 7.04 -10.99
CA GLY A 10 -10.24 6.05 -11.87
C GLY A 10 -8.71 6.09 -11.85
N ALA A 11 -8.09 7.24 -11.53
CA ALA A 11 -6.64 7.33 -11.37
C ALA A 11 -6.18 6.75 -10.03
N ILE A 12 -6.91 7.00 -8.94
CA ILE A 12 -6.60 6.48 -7.61
C ILE A 12 -6.73 4.95 -7.59
N ASP A 13 -7.83 4.39 -8.14
CA ASP A 13 -8.00 2.94 -8.16
C ASP A 13 -6.91 2.23 -8.96
N ARG A 14 -6.48 2.81 -10.08
CA ARG A 14 -5.33 2.31 -10.85
C ARG A 14 -4.05 2.39 -10.04
N GLY A 15 -3.80 3.50 -9.35
CA GLY A 15 -2.65 3.66 -8.46
C GLY A 15 -2.63 2.62 -7.33
N ALA A 16 -3.78 2.42 -6.66
CA ALA A 16 -3.93 1.42 -5.61
C ALA A 16 -3.67 -0.01 -6.13
N LYS A 17 -4.16 -0.32 -7.34
CA LYS A 17 -3.88 -1.60 -8.00
C LYS A 17 -2.39 -1.79 -8.29
N ILE A 18 -1.72 -0.79 -8.86
CA ILE A 18 -0.28 -0.84 -9.12
C ILE A 18 0.50 -1.07 -7.82
N ILE A 19 0.12 -0.40 -6.73
CA ILE A 19 0.76 -0.57 -5.42
C ILE A 19 0.55 -1.99 -4.90
N SER A 20 -0.66 -2.53 -4.99
CA SER A 20 -0.97 -3.91 -4.61
C SER A 20 -0.13 -4.91 -5.42
N ASP A 21 -0.09 -4.76 -6.74
CA ASP A 21 0.69 -5.65 -7.63
C ASP A 21 2.20 -5.55 -7.31
N THR A 22 2.71 -4.34 -7.05
CA THR A 22 4.10 -4.09 -6.66
C THR A 22 4.42 -4.72 -5.31
N ARG A 23 3.51 -4.62 -4.33
CA ARG A 23 3.66 -5.27 -3.02
C ARG A 23 3.77 -6.77 -3.16
N ASP A 24 2.92 -7.38 -3.99
CA ASP A 24 2.89 -8.83 -4.16
C ASP A 24 4.17 -9.32 -4.86
N GLN A 25 4.64 -8.58 -5.88
CA GLN A 25 5.93 -8.84 -6.52
C GLN A 25 7.09 -8.72 -5.51
N LEU A 26 7.13 -7.64 -4.73
CA LEU A 26 8.18 -7.42 -3.75
C LEU A 26 8.18 -8.51 -2.67
N ASN A 27 7.02 -8.93 -2.19
CA ASN A 27 6.90 -10.01 -1.21
C ASN A 27 7.46 -11.35 -1.77
N SER A 28 7.21 -11.63 -3.05
CA SER A 28 7.77 -12.79 -3.75
C SER A 28 9.31 -12.71 -3.83
N GLU A 29 9.85 -11.56 -4.24
CA GLU A 29 11.28 -11.33 -4.34
C GLU A 29 11.99 -11.44 -2.97
N LEU A 30 11.40 -10.85 -1.93
CA LEU A 30 11.91 -10.92 -0.56
C LEU A 30 11.91 -12.37 -0.04
N SER A 31 10.85 -13.13 -0.33
CA SER A 31 10.74 -14.54 0.04
C SER A 31 11.78 -15.40 -0.70
N ALA A 32 11.99 -15.14 -2.00
CA ALA A 32 12.99 -15.84 -2.79
C ALA A 32 14.41 -15.56 -2.29
N LEU A 33 14.73 -14.31 -1.95
CA LEU A 33 16.02 -13.93 -1.41
C LEU A 33 16.24 -14.53 -0.01
N ARG A 34 15.21 -14.52 0.86
CA ARG A 34 15.25 -15.22 2.16
C ARG A 34 15.60 -16.70 2.01
N GLY A 35 14.99 -17.39 1.04
CA GLY A 35 15.28 -18.80 0.75
C GLY A 35 16.74 -19.03 0.34
N LYS A 36 17.28 -18.18 -0.54
CA LYS A 36 18.70 -18.23 -0.96
C LYS A 36 19.63 -17.99 0.24
N LEU A 37 19.34 -17.00 1.06
CA LEU A 37 20.12 -16.68 2.27
C LEU A 37 20.11 -17.84 3.27
N ALA A 38 18.95 -18.47 3.50
CA ALA A 38 18.83 -19.64 4.39
C ALA A 38 19.68 -20.82 3.88
N GLY A 39 19.74 -21.05 2.57
CA GLY A 39 20.59 -22.08 1.95
C GLY A 39 22.08 -21.85 2.21
N ILE A 40 22.55 -20.60 2.14
CA ILE A 40 23.94 -20.22 2.45
C ILE A 40 24.22 -20.36 3.95
N GLY A 41 23.27 -19.92 4.80
CA GLY A 41 23.38 -19.99 6.25
C GLY A 41 23.57 -21.41 6.80
N ALA A 42 23.03 -22.42 6.11
CA ALA A 42 23.26 -23.83 6.44
C ALA A 42 24.75 -24.23 6.38
N GLN A 43 25.58 -23.50 5.62
CA GLN A 43 27.02 -23.72 5.51
C GLN A 43 27.81 -23.02 6.63
N TRP A 44 27.25 -21.99 7.27
CA TRP A 44 27.92 -21.24 8.34
C TRP A 44 27.66 -21.88 9.71
N LYS A 45 28.40 -22.95 10.03
CA LYS A 45 28.39 -23.56 11.37
C LYS A 45 29.43 -22.92 12.31
N GLY A 46 29.10 -22.84 13.60
CA GLY A 46 29.98 -22.30 14.64
C GLY A 46 29.68 -20.84 15.00
N SER A 47 30.72 -20.04 15.29
CA SER A 47 30.59 -18.65 15.74
C SER A 47 29.88 -17.71 14.75
N GLY A 48 29.86 -18.05 13.46
CA GLY A 48 29.12 -17.31 12.42
C GLY A 48 27.60 -17.50 12.45
N SER A 49 27.10 -18.54 13.15
CA SER A 49 25.66 -18.84 13.26
C SER A 49 24.89 -17.68 13.89
N THR A 50 25.39 -17.11 14.98
CA THR A 50 24.70 -16.05 15.72
C THR A 50 24.58 -14.78 14.89
N SER A 51 25.66 -14.37 14.23
CA SER A 51 25.65 -13.19 13.35
C SER A 51 24.72 -13.39 12.16
N PHE A 52 24.67 -14.60 11.59
CA PHE A 52 23.73 -14.95 10.53
C PHE A 52 22.28 -14.90 11.01
N GLN A 53 21.96 -15.50 12.17
CA GLN A 53 20.62 -15.41 12.75
C GLN A 53 20.20 -13.96 12.98
N SER A 54 21.10 -13.12 13.49
CA SER A 54 20.84 -11.69 13.68
C SER A 54 20.52 -10.99 12.34
N ALA A 55 21.30 -11.26 11.30
CA ALA A 55 21.05 -10.73 9.97
C ALA A 55 19.70 -11.20 9.38
N MET A 56 19.35 -12.48 9.56
CA MET A 56 18.07 -13.03 9.09
C MET A 56 16.87 -12.46 9.85
N ASN A 57 17.01 -12.20 11.16
CA ASN A 57 15.97 -11.53 11.95
C ASN A 57 15.74 -10.10 11.45
N ARG A 58 16.83 -9.37 11.20
CA ARG A 58 16.75 -8.00 10.68
C ARG A 58 16.16 -7.97 9.27
N TRP A 59 16.54 -8.94 8.43
CA TRP A 59 15.94 -9.14 7.11
C TRP A 59 14.41 -9.29 7.20
N ASP A 60 13.91 -10.13 8.11
CA ASP A 60 12.47 -10.32 8.31
C ASP A 60 11.78 -9.04 8.77
N GLU A 61 12.40 -8.32 9.70
CA GLU A 61 11.85 -7.09 10.23
C GLU A 61 11.76 -6.01 9.16
N ASP A 62 12.83 -5.81 8.39
CA ASP A 62 12.88 -4.80 7.33
C ASP A 62 11.95 -5.17 6.17
N SER A 63 11.86 -6.46 5.81
CA SER A 63 10.90 -6.97 4.82
C SER A 63 9.46 -6.64 5.21
N ARG A 64 9.08 -6.91 6.47
CA ARG A 64 7.73 -6.61 6.99
C ARG A 64 7.45 -5.11 6.97
N LYS A 65 8.41 -4.28 7.39
CA LYS A 65 8.25 -2.81 7.38
C LYS A 65 7.93 -2.28 5.98
N ILE A 66 8.58 -2.80 4.95
CA ILE A 66 8.34 -2.33 3.57
C ILE A 66 6.94 -2.74 3.11
N ILE A 67 6.53 -4.00 3.35
CA ILE A 67 5.20 -4.48 2.98
C ILE A 67 4.10 -3.70 3.73
N ASP A 68 4.29 -3.44 5.02
CA ASP A 68 3.35 -2.65 5.81
C ASP A 68 3.27 -1.20 5.33
N ALA A 69 4.38 -0.60 4.91
CA ALA A 69 4.39 0.74 4.34
C ALA A 69 3.59 0.79 3.02
N LEU A 70 3.73 -0.22 2.16
CA LEU A 70 2.94 -0.33 0.93
C LEU A 70 1.44 -0.50 1.21
N ASN A 71 1.08 -1.34 2.19
CA ASN A 71 -0.31 -1.50 2.63
C ASN A 71 -0.91 -0.19 3.16
N ARG A 72 -0.16 0.54 3.99
CA ARG A 72 -0.58 1.86 4.50
C ARG A 72 -0.74 2.87 3.39
N PHE A 73 0.19 2.87 2.43
CA PHE A 73 0.12 3.77 1.28
C PHE A 73 -1.11 3.50 0.42
N GLU A 74 -1.41 2.24 0.10
CA GLU A 74 -2.62 1.84 -0.62
C GLU A 74 -3.90 2.28 0.14
N SER A 75 -3.96 2.01 1.44
CA SER A 75 -5.09 2.39 2.29
C SER A 75 -5.30 3.91 2.35
N ASN A 76 -4.22 4.68 2.50
CA ASN A 76 -4.27 6.14 2.51
C ASN A 76 -4.75 6.70 1.17
N LEU A 77 -4.34 6.08 0.06
CA LEU A 77 -4.74 6.47 -1.28
C LEU A 77 -6.26 6.28 -1.47
N ARG A 78 -6.79 5.10 -1.09
CA ARG A 78 -8.23 4.81 -1.12
C ARG A 78 -9.06 5.67 -0.15
N SER A 79 -8.55 5.94 1.05
CA SER A 79 -9.22 6.80 2.04
C SER A 79 -9.33 8.24 1.57
N SER A 80 -8.28 8.76 0.92
CA SER A 80 -8.27 10.10 0.34
C SER A 80 -9.35 10.25 -0.74
N GLN A 81 -9.53 9.21 -1.57
CA GLN A 81 -10.61 9.14 -2.55
C GLN A 81 -11.98 9.21 -1.90
N SER A 82 -12.28 8.31 -0.96
CA SER A 82 -13.57 8.28 -0.25
C SER A 82 -13.89 9.62 0.41
N THR A 83 -12.87 10.30 0.96
CA THR A 83 -13.04 11.62 1.58
C THR A 83 -13.38 12.69 0.55
N TYR A 84 -12.79 12.62 -0.64
CA TYR A 84 -13.04 13.57 -1.73
C TYR A 84 -14.47 13.40 -2.29
N THR A 85 -14.88 12.17 -2.60
CA THR A 85 -16.23 11.85 -3.10
C THR A 85 -17.31 12.28 -2.10
N GLN A 86 -17.14 11.98 -0.80
CA GLN A 86 -18.12 12.38 0.23
C GLN A 86 -18.27 13.91 0.34
N ARG A 87 -17.17 14.66 0.22
CA ARG A 87 -17.22 16.13 0.27
C ARG A 87 -17.97 16.69 -0.94
N ASP A 88 -17.74 16.15 -2.12
CA ASP A 88 -18.42 16.59 -3.35
C ASP A 88 -19.93 16.30 -3.30
N ASP A 89 -20.32 15.08 -2.91
CA ASP A 89 -21.74 14.70 -2.72
C ASP A 89 -22.45 15.61 -1.71
N SER A 90 -21.76 15.94 -0.60
CA SER A 90 -22.29 16.84 0.42
C SER A 90 -22.50 18.27 -0.12
N ALA A 91 -21.58 18.76 -0.96
CA ALA A 91 -21.68 20.08 -1.56
C ALA A 91 -22.81 20.13 -2.60
N GLN A 92 -22.92 19.10 -3.45
CA GLN A 92 -23.97 19.00 -4.47
C GLN A 92 -25.37 18.89 -3.84
N SER A 93 -25.51 18.09 -2.78
CA SER A 93 -26.79 17.97 -2.05
C SER A 93 -27.18 19.28 -1.37
N SER A 94 -26.22 20.03 -0.82
CA SER A 94 -26.45 21.34 -0.21
C SER A 94 -26.87 22.38 -1.25
N PHE A 95 -26.21 22.38 -2.41
CA PHE A 95 -26.55 23.27 -3.52
C PHE A 95 -27.94 22.98 -4.08
N SER A 96 -28.27 21.69 -4.29
CA SER A 96 -29.59 21.26 -4.77
C SER A 96 -30.72 21.68 -3.81
N LYS A 97 -30.48 21.55 -2.49
CA LYS A 97 -31.43 22.03 -1.47
C LYS A 97 -31.60 23.54 -1.50
N LEU A 98 -30.52 24.30 -1.73
CA LEU A 98 -30.60 25.76 -1.84
C LEU A 98 -31.41 26.18 -3.07
N GLN A 99 -31.13 25.56 -4.22
CA GLN A 99 -31.84 25.82 -5.47
C GLN A 99 -33.34 25.50 -5.37
N SER A 100 -33.70 24.41 -4.69
CA SER A 100 -35.10 24.05 -4.43
C SER A 100 -35.85 25.00 -3.50
N ARG A 101 -35.15 25.88 -2.76
CA ARG A 101 -35.76 26.89 -1.88
C ARG A 101 -35.86 28.27 -2.55
N LEU A 102 -35.15 28.47 -3.65
CA LEU A 102 -35.10 29.73 -4.39
C LEU A 102 -35.96 29.72 -5.67
N GLY A 103 -36.46 28.56 -6.08
CA GLY A 103 -37.51 28.39 -7.09
C GLY A 103 -38.81 27.96 -6.44
#